data_AF-A0AAD6T683-F1
#
_entry.id   AF-A0AAD6T683-F1
#
_cell.length_a   1.000
_cell.length_b   1.000
_cell.length_c   1.000
_cell.angle_alpha   90.00
_cell.angle_beta   90.00
_cell.angle_gamma   90.00
#
_symmetry.space_group_name_H-M   'P 1'
#
loop_
_entity.id
_entity.type
_entity.pdbx_description
1 polymer ?
#
loop_
_entity_poly.entity_id
_entity_poly.type
_entity_poly.pdbx_seq_one_letter_code
_entity_poly.pdbx_strand_id
1 'polypeptide(L)'
;MASRRVVKILAWPDFFSRILSNEKWLRDPGSRRGNRVPWQCGLVRLSQAGIVFPGSGLTASGRTILRPKNLPGFELMCGAREDQITIQLSTSAFSKTFEELSQRLLRNLDWTNIIVAGGMVLGTLISVDPPGGDPRVRHMSSSSDIDIYVYGLSAEKATAKIHHVYKTFRSNLPDGTPTLAVRNSKTITFYARYPLRRIQIVLKLADSPKEVLLNFDLDICAMGWDGSDIWMLPRAARALETGCNIFTMNLIHGHYLSERRASQPQRIFKYANKGYGVRILPAYLSSLARTPEELEVLFPGENISNIDIGVIAAEARLSVEETFAERRGTYRVRYSDLDGIRPSRSCLIGFTLFMRHVVYWEMARQRDEIFHICGLFMYLYCHPQYEDNPNNLLNRPEYTWDSSFCLTAFGRHIDQSNDRENLAWIRSDISGRLRGHGVIHGDELGDARRITCASRMDALLSGTHDIKTLLLLPSDFAAHANTVVNEVMEELGVRIQAPMLTPAVLAVIAPPDGLQEGLFMWTITSQLMWQQQDRRIDELFEALQAFRRVNVPMEHSEDLQASRLVQELSKREIGVHDEFEAFLRWMCQP
;
A
#
# COMPACT_ATOMS: atom_id res chain seq x y z
N MET A 1 -17.21 -22.01 20.19
CA MET A 1 -17.47 -20.80 21.01
C MET A 1 -17.08 -19.48 20.32
N ALA A 2 -16.07 -19.44 19.44
CA ALA A 2 -15.72 -18.21 18.68
C ALA A 2 -16.82 -17.73 17.70
N SER A 3 -17.65 -18.65 17.17
CA SER A 3 -18.56 -18.35 16.05
C SER A 3 -19.88 -17.67 16.43
N ARG A 4 -20.35 -17.74 17.69
CA ARG A 4 -21.53 -16.97 18.16
C ARG A 4 -21.20 -15.52 18.50
N ARG A 5 -19.92 -15.13 18.56
CA ARG A 5 -19.49 -13.76 18.89
C ARG A 5 -19.42 -12.85 17.66
N VAL A 6 -19.13 -13.35 16.46
CA VAL A 6 -18.93 -12.50 15.26
C VAL A 6 -20.22 -11.75 14.85
N VAL A 7 -21.35 -12.45 14.86
CA VAL A 7 -22.67 -11.92 14.47
C VAL A 7 -23.19 -10.86 15.45
N LYS A 8 -22.81 -10.96 16.73
CA LYS A 8 -23.23 -9.97 17.73
C LYS A 8 -22.41 -8.69 17.64
N ILE A 9 -21.20 -8.68 17.08
CA ILE A 9 -20.27 -7.53 17.19
C ILE A 9 -20.87 -6.25 16.59
N LEU A 10 -21.68 -6.30 15.52
CA LEU A 10 -22.20 -5.10 14.82
C LEU A 10 -23.17 -4.19 15.59
N ALA A 11 -23.76 -4.64 16.70
CA ALA A 11 -24.85 -3.91 17.40
C ALA A 11 -24.46 -3.33 18.77
N TRP A 12 -23.17 -3.29 19.14
CA TRP A 12 -22.74 -2.91 20.50
C TRP A 12 -22.28 -1.45 20.58
N PRO A 13 -22.59 -0.74 21.69
CA PRO A 13 -22.09 0.62 21.94
C PRO A 13 -20.56 0.72 21.95
N ASP A 14 -19.87 -0.33 22.41
CA ASP A 14 -18.40 -0.40 22.54
C ASP A 14 -17.72 -1.15 21.37
N PHE A 15 -18.30 -1.02 20.17
CA PHE A 15 -17.88 -1.76 18.97
C PHE A 15 -16.41 -1.51 18.58
N PHE A 16 -15.97 -0.26 18.67
CA PHE A 16 -14.65 0.16 18.24
C PHE A 16 -13.54 -0.38 19.15
N SER A 17 -13.67 -0.21 20.47
CA SER A 17 -12.71 -0.74 21.45
C SER A 17 -12.54 -2.24 21.28
N ARG A 18 -13.63 -2.96 20.98
CA ARG A 18 -13.58 -4.40 20.69
C ARG A 18 -12.92 -4.74 19.36
N ILE A 19 -13.06 -3.93 18.31
CA ILE A 19 -12.33 -4.14 17.05
C ILE A 19 -10.83 -4.02 17.29
N LEU A 20 -10.39 -2.93 17.92
CA LEU A 20 -8.97 -2.71 18.21
C LEU A 20 -8.43 -3.74 19.20
N SER A 21 -9.16 -4.03 20.28
CA SER A 21 -8.77 -5.04 21.27
C SER A 21 -8.70 -6.44 20.67
N ASN A 22 -9.64 -6.78 19.78
CA ASN A 22 -9.62 -8.07 19.08
C ASN A 22 -8.43 -8.16 18.13
N GLU A 23 -8.09 -7.08 17.42
CA GLU A 23 -6.93 -7.09 16.53
C GLU A 23 -5.61 -7.17 17.28
N LYS A 24 -5.45 -6.42 18.39
CA LYS A 24 -4.31 -6.56 19.31
C LYS A 24 -4.20 -8.01 19.79
N TRP A 25 -5.32 -8.62 20.16
CA TRP A 25 -5.37 -10.05 20.53
C TRP A 25 -5.06 -10.99 19.35
N LEU A 26 -5.47 -10.68 18.12
CA LEU A 26 -5.16 -11.50 16.94
C LEU A 26 -3.66 -11.51 16.61
N ARG A 27 -2.97 -10.39 16.86
CA ARG A 27 -1.51 -10.24 16.71
C ARG A 27 -0.76 -11.04 17.77
N ASP A 28 -1.21 -10.97 19.02
CA ASP A 28 -0.61 -11.71 20.13
C ASP A 28 -1.66 -12.48 20.96
N PRO A 29 -2.10 -13.64 20.47
CA PRO A 29 -3.05 -14.47 21.20
C PRO A 29 -2.39 -15.27 22.34
N GLY A 30 -1.06 -15.22 22.47
CA GLY A 30 -0.24 -16.18 23.23
C GLY A 30 0.44 -15.63 24.49
N SER A 31 0.57 -14.31 24.65
CA SER A 31 1.26 -13.71 25.81
C SER A 31 0.68 -14.06 27.19
N ARG A 32 -0.53 -14.61 27.26
CA ARG A 32 -1.16 -14.94 28.55
C ARG A 32 -0.94 -16.37 29.05
N ARG A 33 -0.52 -17.35 28.22
CA ARG A 33 -0.51 -18.79 28.64
C ARG A 33 0.52 -19.73 27.98
N GLY A 34 1.53 -19.24 27.25
CA GLY A 34 2.65 -20.09 26.79
C GLY A 34 2.35 -21.16 25.72
N ASN A 35 1.08 -21.35 25.32
CA ASN A 35 0.71 -22.25 24.22
C ASN A 35 0.71 -21.51 22.88
N ARG A 36 1.38 -22.07 21.86
CA ARG A 36 1.27 -21.58 20.47
C ARG A 36 -0.16 -21.75 19.99
N VAL A 37 -0.88 -20.64 19.84
CA VAL A 37 -2.23 -20.63 19.28
C VAL A 37 -2.13 -20.79 17.75
N PRO A 38 -2.87 -21.72 17.12
CA PRO A 38 -2.87 -21.86 15.66
C PRO A 38 -3.20 -20.55 14.96
N TRP A 39 -2.56 -20.26 13.83
CA TRP A 39 -2.76 -18.99 13.12
C TRP A 39 -4.20 -18.78 12.65
N GLN A 40 -4.94 -19.88 12.44
CA GLN A 40 -6.35 -19.89 12.06
C GLN A 40 -7.27 -19.29 13.14
N CYS A 41 -6.79 -19.23 14.39
CA CYS A 41 -7.59 -18.76 15.50
C CYS A 41 -7.97 -17.28 15.33
N GLY A 42 -9.28 -17.02 15.36
CA GLY A 42 -9.85 -15.69 15.21
C GLY A 42 -10.04 -15.22 13.76
N LEU A 43 -9.68 -16.06 12.78
CA LEU A 43 -10.09 -15.90 11.38
C LEU A 43 -11.44 -16.60 11.12
N VAL A 44 -12.10 -16.20 10.04
CA VAL A 44 -13.32 -16.83 9.54
C VAL A 44 -13.13 -17.32 8.11
N ARG A 45 -13.91 -18.33 7.71
CA ARG A 45 -13.76 -19.01 6.41
C ARG A 45 -14.99 -18.91 5.52
N LEU A 46 -14.80 -18.99 4.20
CA LEU A 46 -15.94 -19.11 3.27
C LEU A 46 -16.73 -20.41 3.50
N SER A 47 -16.06 -21.53 3.80
CA SER A 47 -16.73 -22.78 4.19
C SER A 47 -17.68 -22.64 5.40
N GLN A 48 -17.49 -21.58 6.20
CA GLN A 48 -18.31 -21.27 7.37
C GLN A 48 -19.30 -20.12 7.10
N ALA A 49 -19.51 -19.71 5.85
CA ALA A 49 -20.25 -18.51 5.49
C ALA A 49 -21.68 -18.45 6.04
N GLY A 50 -22.37 -19.59 6.21
CA GLY A 50 -23.70 -19.60 6.84
C GLY A 50 -23.68 -19.19 8.32
N ILE A 51 -22.56 -19.39 9.00
CA ILE A 51 -22.35 -18.97 10.39
C ILE A 51 -21.82 -17.53 10.44
N VAL A 52 -20.95 -17.17 9.49
CA VAL A 52 -20.38 -15.82 9.39
C VAL A 52 -21.46 -14.80 9.04
N PHE A 53 -22.36 -15.16 8.11
CA PHE A 53 -23.43 -14.31 7.59
C PHE A 53 -24.81 -14.98 7.82
N PRO A 54 -25.31 -15.07 9.05
CA PRO A 54 -26.53 -15.83 9.36
C PRO A 54 -27.81 -15.23 8.76
N GLY A 55 -27.81 -13.94 8.44
CA GLY A 55 -28.92 -13.27 7.75
C GLY A 55 -28.84 -13.32 6.22
N SER A 56 -27.87 -14.05 5.66
CA SER A 56 -27.70 -14.14 4.20
C SER A 56 -28.67 -15.15 3.58
N GLY A 57 -29.18 -14.80 2.39
CA GLY A 57 -29.97 -15.69 1.56
C GLY A 57 -29.08 -16.57 0.68
N LEU A 58 -29.59 -17.74 0.29
CA LEU A 58 -28.96 -18.59 -0.73
C LEU A 58 -29.76 -18.46 -2.03
N THR A 59 -29.05 -18.27 -3.14
CA THR A 59 -29.60 -18.35 -4.50
C THR A 59 -28.97 -19.55 -5.21
N ALA A 60 -29.44 -19.85 -6.43
CA ALA A 60 -28.84 -20.90 -7.25
C ALA A 60 -27.37 -20.60 -7.61
N SER A 61 -26.99 -19.33 -7.67
CA SER A 61 -25.65 -18.90 -8.10
C SER A 61 -24.73 -18.51 -6.93
N GLY A 62 -25.25 -18.05 -5.80
CA GLY A 62 -24.40 -17.56 -4.70
C GLY A 62 -25.12 -17.35 -3.36
N ARG A 63 -24.41 -16.70 -2.44
CA ARG A 63 -24.94 -16.26 -1.13
C ARG A 63 -25.11 -14.75 -1.16
N THR A 64 -26.34 -14.28 -0.95
CA THR A 64 -26.67 -12.86 -0.96
C THR A 64 -26.71 -12.31 0.47
N ILE A 65 -25.94 -11.26 0.71
CA ILE A 65 -25.85 -10.53 1.98
C ILE A 65 -26.53 -9.19 1.81
N LEU A 66 -27.59 -8.94 2.58
CA LEU A 66 -28.26 -7.64 2.64
C LEU A 66 -27.42 -6.69 3.49
N ARG A 67 -27.22 -5.47 2.99
CA ARG A 67 -26.46 -4.44 3.70
C ARG A 67 -27.40 -3.52 4.49
N PRO A 68 -27.01 -3.08 5.70
CA PRO A 68 -27.80 -2.10 6.44
C PRO A 68 -27.90 -0.78 5.69
N LYS A 69 -29.10 -0.19 5.62
CA LYS A 69 -29.30 1.13 5.00
C LYS A 69 -28.64 2.26 5.79
N ASN A 70 -28.80 2.22 7.12
CA ASN A 70 -28.27 3.21 8.03
C ASN A 70 -27.18 2.58 8.89
N LEU A 71 -25.98 3.18 8.90
CA LEU A 71 -24.89 2.81 9.78
C LEU A 71 -24.55 4.00 10.70
N PRO A 72 -24.35 3.78 12.01
CA PRO A 72 -24.03 4.89 12.91
C PRO A 72 -22.59 5.38 12.69
N GLY A 73 -22.39 6.69 12.79
CA GLY A 73 -21.10 7.35 12.54
C GLY A 73 -21.18 8.29 11.34
N PHE A 74 -20.03 8.64 10.78
CA PHE A 74 -19.92 9.49 9.59
C PHE A 74 -19.47 8.66 8.39
N GLU A 75 -20.22 8.73 7.30
CA GLU A 75 -20.02 7.92 6.10
C GLU A 75 -19.36 8.75 4.99
N LEU A 76 -18.35 8.18 4.35
CA LEU A 76 -17.60 8.78 3.25
C LEU A 76 -17.65 7.87 2.03
N MET A 77 -18.00 8.41 0.87
CA MET A 77 -18.08 7.68 -0.40
C MET A 77 -19.03 6.46 -0.37
N CYS A 78 -19.98 6.42 0.57
CA CYS A 78 -20.97 5.34 0.67
C CYS A 78 -22.06 5.40 -0.42
N GLY A 79 -22.11 6.45 -1.24
CA GLY A 79 -23.06 6.56 -2.36
C GLY A 79 -22.84 5.54 -3.48
N ALA A 80 -21.70 4.85 -3.52
CA ALA A 80 -21.46 3.71 -4.42
C ALA A 80 -21.81 2.35 -3.78
N ARG A 81 -22.29 2.34 -2.52
CA ARG A 81 -22.61 1.12 -1.80
C ARG A 81 -23.94 0.55 -2.31
N GLU A 82 -23.88 -0.66 -2.86
CA GLU A 82 -25.08 -1.44 -3.18
C GLU A 82 -25.81 -1.91 -1.90
N ASP A 83 -27.13 -1.99 -1.97
CA ASP A 83 -28.01 -2.47 -0.88
C ASP A 83 -27.80 -3.96 -0.55
N GLN A 84 -27.21 -4.72 -1.47
CA GLN A 84 -26.87 -6.12 -1.27
C GLN A 84 -25.61 -6.50 -2.04
N ILE A 85 -24.95 -7.57 -1.60
CA ILE A 85 -23.83 -8.19 -2.32
C ILE A 85 -24.04 -9.69 -2.42
N THR A 86 -23.65 -10.29 -3.55
CA THR A 86 -23.65 -11.75 -3.71
C THR A 86 -22.21 -12.25 -3.73
N ILE A 87 -21.92 -13.26 -2.92
CA ILE A 87 -20.62 -13.92 -2.83
C ILE A 87 -20.71 -15.40 -3.26
N GLN A 88 -19.56 -16.01 -3.59
CA GLN A 88 -19.49 -17.42 -3.99
C GLN A 88 -20.20 -18.33 -2.98
N LEU A 89 -20.94 -19.32 -3.50
CA LEU A 89 -21.75 -20.22 -2.68
C LEU A 89 -20.90 -21.14 -1.80
N SER A 90 -19.76 -21.58 -2.33
CA SER A 90 -18.89 -22.56 -1.69
C SER A 90 -17.43 -22.34 -2.08
N THR A 91 -16.54 -22.95 -1.31
CA THR A 91 -15.11 -22.98 -1.58
C THR A 91 -14.77 -23.63 -2.93
N SER A 92 -15.55 -24.62 -3.36
CA SER A 92 -15.41 -25.26 -4.69
C SER A 92 -15.81 -24.31 -5.82
N ALA A 93 -16.92 -23.58 -5.68
CA ALA A 93 -17.32 -22.55 -6.63
C ALA A 93 -16.25 -21.45 -6.73
N PHE A 94 -15.74 -20.99 -5.59
CA PHE A 94 -14.63 -20.05 -5.56
C PHE A 94 -13.38 -20.59 -6.28
N SER A 95 -12.96 -21.82 -5.99
CA SER A 95 -11.76 -22.42 -6.60
C SER A 95 -11.86 -22.46 -8.13
N LYS A 96 -13.03 -22.83 -8.67
CA LYS A 96 -13.28 -22.84 -10.12
C LYS A 96 -13.16 -21.42 -10.70
N THR A 97 -13.85 -20.45 -10.10
CA THR A 97 -13.79 -19.06 -10.53
C THR A 97 -12.38 -18.48 -10.39
N PHE A 98 -11.64 -18.84 -9.34
CA PHE A 98 -10.27 -18.42 -9.12
C PHE A 98 -9.35 -18.93 -10.22
N GLU A 99 -9.48 -20.21 -10.59
CA GLU A 99 -8.71 -20.81 -11.67
C GLU A 99 -8.99 -20.13 -13.02
N GLU A 100 -10.24 -19.81 -13.31
CA GLU A 100 -10.64 -19.08 -14.52
C GLU A 100 -10.11 -17.64 -14.53
N LEU A 101 -10.34 -16.88 -13.46
CA LEU A 101 -9.90 -15.50 -13.36
C LEU A 101 -8.38 -15.39 -13.33
N SER A 102 -7.67 -16.30 -12.66
CA SER A 102 -6.21 -16.36 -12.68
C SER A 102 -5.64 -16.91 -14.00
N GLN A 103 -6.51 -17.20 -14.98
CA GLN A 103 -6.15 -17.71 -16.31
C GLN A 103 -5.30 -18.99 -16.23
N ARG A 104 -5.54 -19.81 -15.21
CA ARG A 104 -4.81 -21.07 -14.94
C ARG A 104 -3.30 -20.91 -14.76
N LEU A 105 -2.80 -19.68 -14.54
CA LEU A 105 -1.37 -19.41 -14.40
C LEU A 105 -0.75 -20.07 -13.16
N LEU A 106 -1.58 -20.37 -12.15
CA LEU A 106 -1.18 -21.03 -10.89
C LEU A 106 -1.56 -22.52 -10.83
N ARG A 107 -1.95 -23.14 -11.95
CA ARG A 107 -2.31 -24.56 -11.96
C ARG A 107 -1.12 -25.40 -11.51
N ASN A 108 -1.38 -26.39 -10.65
CA ASN A 108 -0.39 -27.27 -10.03
C ASN A 108 0.65 -26.58 -9.12
N LEU A 109 0.37 -25.36 -8.66
CA LEU A 109 1.19 -24.71 -7.64
C LEU A 109 1.17 -25.52 -6.32
N ASP A 110 2.34 -25.84 -5.78
CA ASP A 110 2.45 -26.22 -4.37
C ASP A 110 2.15 -25.01 -3.48
N TRP A 111 1.01 -25.06 -2.80
CA TRP A 111 0.50 -23.99 -1.92
C TRP A 111 1.16 -23.93 -0.55
N THR A 112 2.04 -24.90 -0.22
CA THR A 112 2.76 -24.90 1.04
C THR A 112 3.59 -23.61 1.18
N ASN A 113 3.34 -22.85 2.26
CA ASN A 113 3.94 -21.55 2.54
C ASN A 113 3.55 -20.42 1.57
N ILE A 114 2.46 -20.58 0.80
CA ILE A 114 1.95 -19.56 -0.14
C ILE A 114 0.52 -19.18 0.23
N ILE A 115 0.22 -17.89 0.19
CA ILE A 115 -1.15 -17.38 0.19
C ILE A 115 -1.31 -16.29 -0.87
N VAL A 116 -2.40 -16.36 -1.65
CA VAL A 116 -2.82 -15.25 -2.50
C VAL A 116 -3.76 -14.37 -1.69
N ALA A 117 -3.58 -13.05 -1.68
CA ALA A 117 -4.40 -12.19 -0.82
C ALA A 117 -4.81 -10.88 -1.50
N GLY A 118 -5.80 -10.19 -0.92
CA GLY A 118 -6.21 -8.87 -1.38
C GLY A 118 -7.21 -8.89 -2.55
N GLY A 119 -6.98 -8.00 -3.53
CA GLY A 119 -7.98 -7.64 -4.54
C GLY A 119 -8.41 -8.78 -5.46
N MET A 120 -7.51 -9.71 -5.76
CA MET A 120 -7.82 -10.90 -6.57
C MET A 120 -8.78 -11.85 -5.84
N VAL A 121 -8.57 -12.05 -4.54
CA VAL A 121 -9.44 -12.90 -3.70
C VAL A 121 -10.81 -12.27 -3.56
N LEU A 122 -10.88 -10.96 -3.26
CA LEU A 122 -12.15 -10.24 -3.23
C LEU A 122 -12.88 -10.32 -4.58
N GLY A 123 -12.17 -10.02 -5.67
CA GLY A 123 -12.73 -10.04 -7.02
C GLY A 123 -13.32 -11.40 -7.37
N THR A 124 -12.64 -12.49 -7.02
CA THR A 124 -13.13 -13.86 -7.22
C THR A 124 -14.34 -14.17 -6.34
N LEU A 125 -14.30 -13.73 -5.07
CA LEU A 125 -15.36 -13.98 -4.10
C LEU A 125 -16.70 -13.34 -4.52
N ILE A 126 -16.65 -12.20 -5.19
CA ILE A 126 -17.84 -11.46 -5.64
C ILE A 126 -18.20 -11.72 -7.11
N SER A 127 -17.34 -12.42 -7.86
CA SER A 127 -17.61 -12.81 -9.26
C SER A 127 -18.51 -14.04 -9.31
N VAL A 128 -19.72 -13.89 -8.82
CA VAL A 128 -20.76 -14.92 -8.85
C VAL A 128 -21.43 -14.84 -10.21
N ASP A 129 -21.49 -15.93 -10.98
CA ASP A 129 -22.18 -15.95 -12.27
C ASP A 129 -23.69 -15.70 -12.10
N PRO A 130 -24.24 -14.54 -12.47
CA PRO A 130 -25.68 -14.35 -12.52
C PRO A 130 -26.15 -14.73 -13.93
N PRO A 131 -27.32 -15.34 -14.10
CA PRO A 131 -28.04 -15.22 -15.37
C PRO A 131 -28.26 -13.71 -15.62
N GLY A 132 -27.56 -13.13 -16.59
CA GLY A 132 -27.63 -11.68 -16.89
C GLY A 132 -26.74 -10.78 -16.04
N GLY A 133 -25.63 -11.29 -15.48
CA GLY A 133 -24.73 -10.49 -14.65
C GLY A 133 -24.11 -9.27 -15.32
N ASP A 134 -23.98 -8.18 -14.55
CA ASP A 134 -23.39 -6.93 -14.99
C ASP A 134 -21.93 -7.12 -15.48
N PRO A 135 -21.64 -6.86 -16.77
CA PRO A 135 -20.30 -6.93 -17.32
C PRO A 135 -19.28 -6.10 -16.51
N ARG A 136 -19.72 -5.03 -15.83
CA ARG A 136 -18.88 -4.17 -14.99
C ARG A 136 -18.26 -4.92 -13.81
N VAL A 137 -18.94 -5.91 -13.22
CA VAL A 137 -18.39 -6.74 -12.12
C VAL A 137 -17.27 -7.66 -12.63
N ARG A 138 -17.45 -8.23 -13.83
CA ARG A 138 -16.40 -9.00 -14.51
C ARG A 138 -15.22 -8.10 -14.93
N HIS A 139 -15.46 -6.87 -15.39
CA HIS A 139 -14.39 -5.91 -15.72
C HIS A 139 -13.62 -5.41 -14.48
N MET A 140 -14.29 -5.23 -13.33
CA MET A 140 -13.63 -4.84 -12.06
C MET A 140 -12.71 -5.92 -11.49
N SER A 141 -12.99 -7.21 -11.78
CA SER A 141 -12.11 -8.32 -11.43
C SER A 141 -11.03 -8.57 -12.49
N SER A 142 -11.23 -8.16 -13.75
CA SER A 142 -10.32 -8.37 -14.89
C SER A 142 -8.95 -7.69 -14.77
N SER A 143 -8.84 -6.69 -13.89
CA SER A 143 -7.67 -5.82 -13.81
C SER A 143 -6.63 -6.18 -12.76
N SER A 144 -7.02 -7.04 -11.82
CA SER A 144 -6.23 -7.32 -10.64
C SER A 144 -5.10 -8.34 -10.89
N ASP A 145 -3.84 -7.97 -10.72
CA ASP A 145 -2.71 -8.87 -10.53
C ASP A 145 -2.95 -9.83 -9.38
N ILE A 146 -2.21 -10.94 -9.44
CA ILE A 146 -2.26 -12.00 -8.46
C ILE A 146 -1.14 -11.75 -7.44
N ASP A 147 -1.50 -11.11 -6.32
CA ASP A 147 -0.59 -10.83 -5.22
C ASP A 147 -0.33 -12.10 -4.39
N ILE A 148 0.88 -12.64 -4.48
CA ILE A 148 1.38 -13.80 -3.75
C ILE A 148 2.23 -13.34 -2.58
N TYR A 149 1.96 -13.94 -1.42
CA TYR A 149 2.73 -13.78 -0.20
C TYR A 149 3.33 -15.13 0.19
N VAL A 150 4.59 -15.09 0.64
CA VAL A 150 5.28 -16.23 1.21
C VAL A 150 5.30 -16.08 2.73
N TYR A 151 5.03 -17.15 3.47
CA TYR A 151 4.98 -17.10 4.93
C TYR A 151 5.69 -18.29 5.60
N GLY A 152 6.15 -18.12 6.83
CA GLY A 152 6.74 -19.17 7.66
C GLY A 152 8.08 -19.71 7.12
N LEU A 153 8.78 -18.93 6.31
CA LEU A 153 10.07 -19.28 5.70
C LEU A 153 11.13 -18.22 6.01
N SER A 154 12.39 -18.64 6.08
CA SER A 154 13.54 -17.71 6.08
C SER A 154 13.69 -17.05 4.72
N ALA A 155 14.41 -15.93 4.64
CA ALA A 155 14.67 -15.21 3.39
C ALA A 155 15.25 -16.12 2.26
N GLU A 156 16.16 -17.02 2.60
CA GLU A 156 16.74 -17.99 1.65
C GLU A 156 15.66 -18.94 1.09
N LYS A 157 14.87 -19.57 1.97
CA LYS A 157 13.81 -20.49 1.57
C LYS A 157 12.67 -19.78 0.84
N ALA A 158 12.37 -18.55 1.22
CA ALA A 158 11.40 -17.71 0.54
C ALA A 158 11.88 -17.38 -0.88
N THR A 159 13.16 -17.06 -1.06
CA THR A 159 13.77 -16.86 -2.39
C THR A 159 13.70 -18.12 -3.24
N ALA A 160 13.98 -19.30 -2.68
CA ALA A 160 13.78 -20.58 -3.39
C ALA A 160 12.30 -20.80 -3.78
N LYS A 161 11.36 -20.39 -2.93
CA LYS A 161 9.91 -20.45 -3.22
C LYS A 161 9.52 -19.53 -4.39
N ILE A 162 10.19 -18.39 -4.59
CA ILE A 162 10.01 -17.53 -5.78
C ILE A 162 10.32 -18.29 -7.07
N HIS A 163 11.43 -19.05 -7.12
CA HIS A 163 11.77 -19.87 -8.30
C HIS A 163 10.69 -20.93 -8.60
N HIS A 164 10.13 -21.56 -7.56
CA HIS A 164 9.03 -22.51 -7.71
C HIS A 164 7.77 -21.86 -8.31
N VAL A 165 7.37 -20.67 -7.81
CA VAL A 165 6.24 -19.92 -8.38
C VAL A 165 6.51 -19.55 -9.83
N TYR A 166 7.72 -19.05 -10.14
CA TYR A 166 8.11 -18.69 -11.50
C TYR A 166 8.09 -19.89 -12.45
N LYS A 167 8.60 -21.04 -12.02
CA LYS A 167 8.56 -22.30 -12.79
C LYS A 167 7.12 -22.73 -13.06
N THR A 168 6.26 -22.66 -12.05
CA THR A 168 4.82 -22.98 -12.18
C THR A 168 4.15 -22.06 -13.20
N PHE A 169 4.33 -20.75 -13.07
CA PHE A 169 3.86 -19.74 -14.02
C PHE A 169 4.31 -20.05 -15.44
N ARG A 170 5.61 -20.27 -15.65
CA ARG A 170 6.19 -20.61 -16.96
C ARG A 170 5.62 -21.88 -17.56
N SER A 171 5.41 -22.92 -16.75
CA SER A 171 4.86 -24.21 -17.21
C SER A 171 3.39 -24.14 -17.65
N ASN A 172 2.67 -23.11 -17.20
CA ASN A 172 1.27 -22.88 -17.57
C ASN A 172 1.11 -21.92 -18.77
N LEU A 173 2.21 -21.43 -19.35
CA LEU A 173 2.20 -20.65 -20.57
C LEU A 173 2.43 -21.54 -21.80
N PRO A 174 1.92 -21.16 -22.99
CA PRO A 174 2.29 -21.82 -24.23
C PRO A 174 3.81 -21.80 -24.46
N ASP A 175 4.34 -22.86 -25.07
CA ASP A 175 5.77 -22.97 -25.37
C ASP A 175 6.28 -21.76 -26.16
N GLY A 176 7.49 -21.31 -25.82
CA GLY A 176 8.12 -20.14 -26.45
C GLY A 176 7.53 -18.79 -26.05
N THR A 177 6.48 -18.72 -25.22
CA THR A 177 5.91 -17.44 -24.75
C THR A 177 7.00 -16.62 -24.05
N PRO A 178 7.31 -15.38 -24.49
CA PRO A 178 8.27 -14.52 -23.81
C PRO A 178 7.74 -14.08 -22.43
N THR A 179 8.64 -14.00 -21.45
CA THR A 179 8.32 -13.47 -20.12
C THR A 179 9.40 -12.53 -19.63
N LEU A 180 9.01 -11.59 -18.77
CA LEU A 180 9.90 -10.68 -18.10
C LEU A 180 9.58 -10.70 -16.60
N ALA A 181 10.58 -10.92 -15.76
CA ALA A 181 10.47 -10.72 -14.33
C ALA A 181 11.05 -9.35 -13.99
N VAL A 182 10.27 -8.52 -13.29
CA VAL A 182 10.66 -7.16 -12.91
C VAL A 182 10.74 -7.09 -11.39
N ARG A 183 11.83 -6.55 -10.87
CA ARG A 183 12.06 -6.39 -9.43
C ARG A 183 12.19 -4.90 -9.10
N ASN A 184 11.46 -4.49 -8.07
CA ASN A 184 11.66 -3.23 -7.36
C ASN A 184 11.92 -3.53 -5.88
N SER A 185 12.02 -2.50 -5.03
CA SER A 185 12.36 -2.67 -3.62
C SER A 185 11.27 -3.35 -2.76
N LYS A 186 10.10 -3.68 -3.33
CA LYS A 186 8.93 -4.21 -2.60
C LYS A 186 8.33 -5.45 -3.24
N THR A 187 8.47 -5.62 -4.55
CA THR A 187 7.84 -6.70 -5.30
C THR A 187 8.73 -7.25 -6.39
N ILE A 188 8.49 -8.53 -6.71
CA ILE A 188 8.91 -9.13 -7.97
C ILE A 188 7.63 -9.47 -8.75
N THR A 189 7.50 -8.93 -9.96
CA THR A 189 6.31 -9.10 -10.79
C THR A 189 6.66 -9.82 -12.09
N PHE A 190 5.91 -10.87 -12.41
CA PHE A 190 6.05 -11.65 -13.62
C PHE A 190 5.09 -11.15 -14.69
N TYR A 191 5.66 -10.82 -15.85
CA TYR A 191 4.95 -10.35 -17.02
C TYR A 191 5.06 -11.38 -18.15
N ALA A 192 3.97 -11.50 -18.90
CA ALA A 192 3.90 -12.16 -20.20
C ALA A 192 3.21 -11.20 -21.20
N ARG A 193 2.64 -11.73 -22.29
CA ARG A 193 1.84 -10.92 -23.22
C ARG A 193 0.52 -10.47 -22.59
N TYR A 194 0.06 -9.27 -22.91
CA TYR A 194 -1.33 -8.88 -22.66
C TYR A 194 -2.28 -9.83 -23.42
N PRO A 195 -3.46 -10.20 -22.86
CA PRO A 195 -4.04 -9.81 -21.58
C PRO A 195 -3.75 -10.79 -20.43
N LEU A 196 -2.63 -11.52 -20.45
CA LEU A 196 -2.31 -12.46 -19.37
C LEU A 196 -2.01 -11.72 -18.07
N ARG A 197 -2.65 -12.10 -16.98
CA ARG A 197 -2.48 -11.44 -15.69
C ARG A 197 -1.04 -11.50 -15.21
N ARG A 198 -0.66 -10.45 -14.50
CA ARG A 198 0.62 -10.37 -13.83
C ARG A 198 0.54 -11.15 -12.51
N ILE A 199 1.61 -11.86 -12.17
CA ILE A 199 1.80 -12.46 -10.85
C ILE A 199 2.78 -11.58 -10.10
N GLN A 200 2.39 -11.08 -8.95
CA GLN A 200 3.22 -10.20 -8.13
C GLN A 200 3.54 -10.89 -6.82
N ILE A 201 4.83 -11.06 -6.53
CA ILE A 201 5.31 -11.59 -5.26
C ILE A 201 5.69 -10.41 -4.37
N VAL A 202 5.07 -10.32 -3.20
CA VAL A 202 5.36 -9.28 -2.21
C VAL A 202 6.60 -9.69 -1.41
N LEU A 203 7.63 -8.83 -1.40
CA LEU A 203 8.90 -9.05 -0.71
C LEU A 203 8.80 -8.66 0.78
N LYS A 204 7.82 -9.21 1.48
CA LYS A 204 7.62 -9.04 2.93
C LYS A 204 7.44 -10.42 3.55
N LEU A 205 8.34 -10.79 4.45
CA LEU A 205 8.22 -12.00 5.23
C LEU A 205 7.10 -11.84 6.27
N ALA A 206 6.46 -12.97 6.58
CA ALA A 206 5.43 -13.09 7.60
C ALA A 206 5.52 -14.50 8.19
N ASP A 207 5.25 -14.65 9.47
CA ASP A 207 5.30 -15.96 10.14
C ASP A 207 4.10 -16.84 9.76
N SER A 208 2.97 -16.22 9.42
CA SER A 208 1.74 -16.95 9.13
C SER A 208 0.81 -16.20 8.16
N PRO A 209 -0.17 -16.91 7.55
CA PRO A 209 -1.19 -16.26 6.74
C PRO A 209 -1.98 -15.17 7.49
N LYS A 210 -2.23 -15.37 8.78
CA LYS A 210 -2.92 -14.37 9.62
C LYS A 210 -2.16 -13.04 9.64
N GLU A 211 -0.85 -13.09 9.77
CA GLU A 211 0.00 -11.89 9.79
C GLU A 211 -0.01 -11.17 8.44
N VAL A 212 0.02 -11.91 7.33
CA VAL A 212 -0.20 -11.35 5.99
C VAL A 212 -1.52 -10.56 5.95
N LEU A 213 -2.62 -11.13 6.44
CA LEU A 213 -3.93 -10.47 6.43
C LEU A 213 -4.01 -9.25 7.37
N LEU A 214 -3.30 -9.30 8.51
CA LEU A 214 -3.24 -8.21 9.48
C LEU A 214 -2.51 -6.98 8.93
N ASN A 215 -1.63 -7.16 7.95
CA ASN A 215 -0.89 -6.07 7.29
C ASN A 215 -1.69 -5.29 6.23
N PHE A 216 -2.91 -5.73 5.88
CA PHE A 216 -3.75 -5.01 4.91
C PHE A 216 -4.27 -3.70 5.48
N ASP A 217 -4.24 -2.66 4.66
CA ASP A 217 -4.67 -1.31 5.00
C ASP A 217 -6.20 -1.19 5.05
N LEU A 218 -6.88 -1.66 4.00
CA LEU A 218 -8.34 -1.66 3.90
C LEU A 218 -8.95 -2.98 4.39
N ASP A 219 -10.02 -2.87 5.17
CA ASP A 219 -10.71 -4.01 5.76
C ASP A 219 -11.18 -5.01 4.71
N ILE A 220 -11.76 -4.52 3.60
CA ILE A 220 -12.29 -5.39 2.54
C ILE A 220 -11.20 -6.18 1.80
N CYS A 221 -9.94 -5.76 1.90
CA CYS A 221 -8.82 -6.47 1.30
C CYS A 221 -8.24 -7.55 2.21
N ALA A 222 -8.64 -7.59 3.48
CA ALA A 222 -8.01 -8.40 4.52
C ALA A 222 -8.49 -9.87 4.49
N MET A 223 -8.31 -10.50 3.33
CA MET A 223 -8.68 -11.87 3.01
C MET A 223 -7.65 -12.54 2.10
N GLY A 224 -7.55 -13.86 2.18
CA GLY A 224 -6.59 -14.64 1.41
C GLY A 224 -7.05 -16.06 1.08
N TRP A 225 -6.49 -16.62 0.02
CA TRP A 225 -6.72 -17.96 -0.51
C TRP A 225 -5.43 -18.78 -0.39
N ASP A 226 -5.49 -19.88 0.35
CA ASP A 226 -4.35 -20.75 0.63
C ASP A 226 -4.26 -21.98 -0.29
N GLY A 227 -5.05 -22.02 -1.37
CA GLY A 227 -5.19 -23.20 -2.22
C GLY A 227 -6.30 -24.16 -1.81
N SER A 228 -6.86 -24.00 -0.61
CA SER A 228 -7.88 -24.90 -0.07
C SER A 228 -9.13 -24.17 0.41
N ASP A 229 -9.01 -23.03 1.10
CA ASP A 229 -10.14 -22.24 1.59
C ASP A 229 -9.81 -20.72 1.57
N ILE A 230 -10.86 -19.91 1.67
CA ILE A 230 -10.71 -18.47 1.86
C ILE A 230 -10.68 -18.17 3.35
N TRP A 231 -9.67 -17.45 3.77
CA TRP A 231 -9.50 -16.93 5.11
C TRP A 231 -9.77 -15.43 5.13
N MET A 232 -10.54 -14.96 6.09
CA MET A 232 -10.90 -13.56 6.26
C MET A 232 -10.62 -13.14 7.69
N LEU A 233 -10.05 -11.94 7.87
CA LEU A 233 -10.15 -11.28 9.17
C LEU A 233 -11.61 -10.90 9.44
N PRO A 234 -12.07 -10.85 10.71
CA PRO A 234 -13.43 -10.43 11.04
C PRO A 234 -13.80 -9.05 10.46
N ARG A 235 -12.81 -8.16 10.31
CA ARG A 235 -12.99 -6.84 9.67
C ARG A 235 -13.35 -6.93 8.19
N ALA A 236 -12.81 -7.92 7.46
CA ALA A 236 -13.16 -8.15 6.06
C ALA A 236 -14.58 -8.69 5.91
N ALA A 237 -14.97 -9.64 6.78
CA ALA A 237 -16.34 -10.15 6.84
C ALA A 237 -17.34 -9.02 7.13
N ARG A 238 -17.05 -8.17 8.12
CA ARG A 238 -17.84 -6.95 8.38
C ARG A 238 -17.92 -6.06 7.14
N ALA A 239 -16.80 -5.79 6.47
CA ALA A 239 -16.80 -4.90 5.30
C ALA A 239 -17.64 -5.46 4.14
N LEU A 240 -17.77 -6.79 4.00
CA LEU A 240 -18.73 -7.41 3.09
C LEU A 240 -20.18 -7.11 3.48
N GLU A 241 -20.52 -7.24 4.77
CA GLU A 241 -21.86 -6.98 5.32
C GLU A 241 -22.25 -5.50 5.28
N THR A 242 -21.34 -4.60 5.63
CA THR A 242 -21.64 -3.17 5.77
C THR A 242 -21.34 -2.38 4.52
N GLY A 243 -20.54 -2.92 3.58
CA GLY A 243 -20.06 -2.18 2.42
C GLY A 243 -19.13 -1.02 2.79
N CYS A 244 -18.48 -1.07 3.96
CA CYS A 244 -17.62 0.02 4.44
C CYS A 244 -16.34 -0.52 5.07
N ASN A 245 -15.23 0.14 4.78
CA ASN A 245 -14.00 0.06 5.57
C ASN A 245 -14.15 0.98 6.80
N ILE A 246 -13.59 0.58 7.94
CA ILE A 246 -13.58 1.41 9.15
C ILE A 246 -12.36 2.32 9.13
N PHE A 247 -12.59 3.60 9.38
CA PHE A 247 -11.52 4.58 9.54
C PHE A 247 -10.68 4.24 10.77
N THR A 248 -9.35 4.36 10.62
CA THR A 248 -8.38 4.38 11.72
C THR A 248 -7.24 5.34 11.34
N MET A 249 -6.54 5.90 12.31
CA MET A 249 -5.35 6.72 12.07
C MET A 249 -4.25 5.93 11.37
N ASN A 250 -4.25 4.60 11.46
CA ASN A 250 -3.40 3.75 10.62
C ASN A 250 -3.64 3.92 9.11
N LEU A 251 -4.83 4.34 8.66
CA LEU A 251 -5.04 4.67 7.24
C LEU A 251 -4.23 5.90 6.82
N ILE A 252 -3.96 6.81 7.76
CA ILE A 252 -3.30 8.11 7.55
C ILE A 252 -1.81 8.03 7.87
N HIS A 253 -1.48 7.62 9.10
CA HIS A 253 -0.13 7.61 9.68
C HIS A 253 0.51 6.22 9.71
N GLY A 254 -0.16 5.17 9.23
CA GLY A 254 0.35 3.81 9.31
C GLY A 254 1.80 3.69 8.82
N HIS A 255 2.71 3.32 9.71
CA HIS A 255 4.12 3.16 9.38
C HIS A 255 4.32 1.90 8.52
N TYR A 256 5.38 1.88 7.70
CA TYR A 256 5.70 0.70 6.89
C TYR A 256 6.10 -0.51 7.76
N LEU A 257 6.57 -0.23 8.98
CA LEU A 257 6.94 -1.19 10.02
C LEU A 257 5.93 -1.30 11.17
N SER A 258 4.83 -0.53 11.16
CA SER A 258 3.81 -0.68 12.21
C SER A 258 2.87 -1.85 11.93
N GLU A 259 2.02 -2.12 12.91
CA GLU A 259 0.96 -3.14 12.85
C GLU A 259 0.12 -3.09 11.56
N ARG A 260 -0.13 -1.88 11.03
CA ARG A 260 -0.85 -1.67 9.78
C ARG A 260 -0.16 -0.60 8.94
N ARG A 261 0.03 -0.91 7.65
CA ARG A 261 0.58 0.02 6.67
C ARG A 261 -0.40 1.17 6.38
N ALA A 262 0.13 2.39 6.20
CA ALA A 262 -0.66 3.52 5.71
C ALA A 262 -1.33 3.19 4.38
N SER A 263 -2.60 3.59 4.26
CA SER A 263 -3.30 3.52 2.98
C SER A 263 -2.68 4.51 2.01
N GLN A 264 -2.50 4.08 0.78
CA GLN A 264 -2.29 5.04 -0.31
C GLN A 264 -3.64 5.68 -0.64
N PRO A 265 -3.74 7.01 -0.78
CA PRO A 265 -4.97 7.72 -1.17
C PRO A 265 -5.77 7.03 -2.28
N GLN A 266 -5.07 6.57 -3.31
CA GLN A 266 -5.63 5.92 -4.50
C GLN A 266 -6.37 4.63 -4.15
N ARG A 267 -5.94 3.89 -3.13
CA ARG A 267 -6.60 2.66 -2.71
C ARG A 267 -7.97 2.95 -2.12
N ILE A 268 -8.10 4.01 -1.33
CA ILE A 268 -9.39 4.42 -0.74
C ILE A 268 -10.40 4.68 -1.86
N PHE A 269 -10.07 5.52 -2.84
CA PHE A 269 -10.95 5.82 -3.98
C PHE A 269 -11.17 4.62 -4.91
N LYS A 270 -10.15 3.79 -5.13
CA LYS A 270 -10.28 2.55 -5.92
C LYS A 270 -11.33 1.61 -5.33
N TYR A 271 -11.33 1.41 -4.01
CA TYR A 271 -12.30 0.53 -3.37
C TYR A 271 -13.65 1.20 -3.14
N ALA A 272 -13.70 2.53 -3.00
CA ALA A 272 -14.95 3.29 -3.08
C ALA A 272 -15.67 3.05 -4.42
N ASN A 273 -14.93 3.09 -5.54
CA ASN A 273 -15.45 2.74 -6.87
C ASN A 273 -15.91 1.28 -7.01
N LYS A 274 -15.41 0.39 -6.15
CA LYS A 274 -15.88 -1.01 -6.05
C LYS A 274 -17.06 -1.18 -5.09
N GLY A 275 -17.65 -0.08 -4.63
CA GLY A 275 -18.80 -0.07 -3.72
C GLY A 275 -18.45 -0.30 -2.26
N TYR A 276 -17.24 0.09 -1.83
CA TYR A 276 -16.79 0.04 -0.45
C TYR A 276 -16.35 1.41 0.06
N GLY A 277 -17.24 2.10 0.78
CA GLY A 277 -16.97 3.40 1.39
C GLY A 277 -16.04 3.34 2.60
N VAL A 278 -15.85 4.47 3.26
CA VAL A 278 -15.16 4.59 4.55
C VAL A 278 -16.14 5.08 5.60
N ARG A 279 -16.08 4.52 6.80
CA ARG A 279 -16.94 4.88 7.93
C ARG A 279 -16.10 5.27 9.14
N ILE A 280 -16.29 6.50 9.61
CA ILE A 280 -15.76 7.01 10.88
C ILE A 280 -16.79 6.66 11.97
N LEU A 281 -16.36 5.92 12.98
CA LEU A 281 -17.27 5.40 14.01
C LEU A 281 -17.69 6.48 15.01
N PRO A 282 -18.86 6.34 15.68
CA PRO A 282 -19.33 7.29 16.69
C PRO A 282 -18.30 7.62 17.77
N ALA A 283 -17.46 6.66 18.18
CA ALA A 283 -16.42 6.89 19.17
C ALA A 283 -15.40 7.98 18.75
N TYR A 284 -15.04 8.04 17.47
CA TYR A 284 -14.22 9.15 16.95
C TYR A 284 -14.96 10.47 17.00
N LEU A 285 -16.24 10.48 16.61
CA LEU A 285 -17.05 11.69 16.65
C LEU A 285 -17.20 12.22 18.08
N SER A 286 -17.42 11.33 19.05
CA SER A 286 -17.45 11.68 20.47
C SER A 286 -16.12 12.23 20.98
N SER A 287 -14.99 11.81 20.40
CA SER A 287 -13.67 12.33 20.80
C SER A 287 -13.38 13.76 20.35
N LEU A 288 -14.17 14.29 19.41
CA LEU A 288 -14.06 15.68 18.94
C LEU A 288 -14.74 16.68 19.89
N ALA A 289 -15.63 16.19 20.77
CA ALA A 289 -16.28 17.04 21.78
C ALA A 289 -15.25 17.44 22.85
N ARG A 290 -14.64 18.61 22.66
CA ARG A 290 -13.63 19.22 23.55
C ARG A 290 -14.07 20.60 23.99
N THR A 291 -13.71 21.00 25.20
CA THR A 291 -13.94 22.38 25.65
C THR A 291 -12.92 23.33 24.98
N PRO A 292 -13.23 24.63 24.83
CA PRO A 292 -12.27 25.60 24.30
C PRO A 292 -10.95 25.62 25.09
N GLU A 293 -10.99 25.40 26.40
CA GLU A 293 -9.79 25.31 27.23
C GLU A 293 -8.95 24.06 26.90
N GLU A 294 -9.59 22.91 26.64
CA GLU A 294 -8.90 21.70 26.20
C GLU A 294 -8.27 21.89 24.81
N LEU A 295 -8.94 22.61 23.91
CA LEU A 295 -8.44 22.91 22.58
C LEU A 295 -7.27 23.89 22.61
N GLU A 296 -7.32 24.93 23.45
CA GLU A 296 -6.20 25.86 23.63
C GLU A 296 -4.96 25.16 24.21
N VAL A 297 -5.15 24.16 25.08
CA VAL A 297 -4.03 23.35 25.58
C VAL A 297 -3.41 22.47 24.49
N LEU A 298 -4.25 21.88 23.62
CA LEU A 298 -3.80 20.97 22.57
C LEU A 298 -3.24 21.68 21.32
N PHE A 299 -3.74 22.89 21.04
CA PHE A 299 -3.41 23.75 19.90
C PHE A 299 -3.24 25.22 20.35
N PRO A 300 -2.19 25.56 21.10
CA PRO A 300 -2.02 26.89 21.67
C PRO A 300 -1.96 27.99 20.59
N GLY A 301 -2.77 29.03 20.73
CA GLY A 301 -2.82 30.14 19.78
C GLY A 301 -3.59 29.87 18.48
N GLU A 302 -4.21 28.70 18.32
CA GLU A 302 -5.13 28.42 17.22
C GLU A 302 -6.58 28.74 17.65
N ASN A 303 -7.30 29.56 16.87
CA ASN A 303 -8.68 29.93 17.18
C ASN A 303 -9.65 28.80 16.77
N ILE A 304 -9.66 27.71 17.54
CA ILE A 304 -10.53 26.55 17.33
C ILE A 304 -11.62 26.54 18.42
N SER A 305 -12.83 26.94 18.04
CA SER A 305 -13.96 27.04 18.98
C SER A 305 -14.87 25.81 19.00
N ASN A 306 -14.98 25.08 17.89
CA ASN A 306 -15.73 23.82 17.80
C ASN A 306 -15.27 22.99 16.60
N ILE A 307 -15.12 21.67 16.76
CA ILE A 307 -14.74 20.76 15.68
C ILE A 307 -15.94 19.88 15.34
N ASP A 308 -16.68 20.27 14.31
CA ASP A 308 -17.79 19.50 13.78
C ASP A 308 -17.43 18.93 12.40
N ILE A 309 -17.38 17.59 12.32
CA ILE A 309 -17.02 16.88 11.09
C ILE A 309 -17.99 17.16 9.93
N GLY A 310 -19.28 17.37 10.25
CA GLY A 310 -20.32 17.65 9.28
C GLY A 310 -20.19 19.06 8.71
N VAL A 311 -19.87 20.04 9.57
CA VAL A 311 -19.59 21.42 9.15
C VAL A 311 -18.37 21.47 8.24
N ILE A 312 -17.24 20.88 8.65
CA ILE A 312 -16.00 20.88 7.84
C ILE A 312 -16.24 20.19 6.49
N ALA A 313 -16.99 19.09 6.49
CA ALA A 313 -17.33 18.38 5.26
C ALA A 313 -18.31 19.18 4.36
N ALA A 314 -19.20 20.00 4.93
CA ALA A 314 -20.10 20.87 4.18
C ALA A 314 -19.35 22.06 3.58
N GLU A 315 -18.44 22.68 4.34
CA GLU A 315 -17.57 23.77 3.85
C GLU A 315 -16.66 23.29 2.71
N ALA A 316 -16.07 22.09 2.83
CA ALA A 316 -15.28 21.49 1.75
C ALA A 316 -16.12 21.25 0.48
N ARG A 317 -17.40 20.86 0.62
CA ARG A 317 -18.34 20.72 -0.50
C ARG A 317 -18.63 22.04 -1.17
N LEU A 318 -19.07 23.04 -0.39
CA LEU A 318 -19.37 24.38 -0.91
C LEU A 318 -18.17 24.98 -1.64
N SER A 319 -16.97 24.90 -1.04
CA SER A 319 -15.74 25.42 -1.63
C SER A 319 -15.41 24.78 -2.98
N VAL A 320 -15.55 23.45 -3.11
CA VAL A 320 -15.31 22.76 -4.39
C VAL A 320 -16.43 23.05 -5.38
N GLU A 321 -17.69 23.03 -4.95
CA GLU A 321 -18.85 23.30 -5.81
C GLU A 321 -18.80 24.71 -6.40
N GLU A 322 -18.48 25.75 -5.61
CA GLU A 322 -18.30 27.12 -6.07
C GLU A 322 -17.19 27.24 -7.11
N THR A 323 -16.05 26.57 -6.86
CA THR A 323 -14.90 26.59 -7.77
C THR A 323 -15.23 26.00 -9.15
N PHE A 324 -16.21 25.10 -9.22
CA PHE A 324 -16.61 24.37 -10.43
C PHE A 324 -18.07 24.59 -10.84
N ALA A 325 -18.76 25.59 -10.28
CA ALA A 325 -20.20 25.82 -10.50
C ALA A 325 -20.52 26.14 -11.98
N GLU A 326 -19.66 26.93 -12.61
CA GLU A 326 -19.84 27.42 -14.00
C GLU A 326 -19.03 26.66 -15.04
N ARG A 327 -18.26 25.65 -14.60
CA ARG A 327 -17.35 24.91 -15.48
C ARG A 327 -18.05 23.62 -15.94
N ARG A 328 -18.06 23.33 -17.26
CA ARG A 328 -18.37 21.99 -17.82
C ARG A 328 -17.23 21.41 -18.66
N GLY A 329 -17.02 20.08 -18.63
CA GLY A 329 -16.06 19.37 -19.49
C GLY A 329 -15.02 18.51 -18.77
N THR A 330 -13.88 18.27 -19.43
CA THR A 330 -12.73 17.53 -18.86
C THR A 330 -11.76 18.48 -18.17
N TYR A 331 -11.43 18.21 -16.91
CA TYR A 331 -10.57 19.08 -16.10
C TYR A 331 -9.21 18.50 -15.86
N ARG A 332 -8.20 19.36 -15.82
CA ARG A 332 -6.90 19.04 -15.22
C ARG A 332 -6.75 19.84 -13.93
N VAL A 333 -7.03 19.21 -12.78
CA VAL A 333 -6.99 19.84 -11.46
C VAL A 333 -5.61 19.64 -10.85
N ARG A 334 -4.87 20.70 -10.56
CA ARG A 334 -3.59 20.60 -9.83
C ARG A 334 -3.86 20.68 -8.33
N TYR A 335 -2.98 20.10 -7.52
CA TYR A 335 -3.00 20.31 -6.06
C TYR A 335 -3.00 21.79 -5.66
N SER A 336 -2.30 22.64 -6.42
CA SER A 336 -2.32 24.09 -6.22
C SER A 336 -3.71 24.70 -6.37
N ASP A 337 -4.57 24.07 -7.18
CA ASP A 337 -5.94 24.51 -7.41
C ASP A 337 -6.87 24.10 -6.24
N LEU A 338 -6.37 23.25 -5.32
CA LEU A 338 -7.10 22.79 -4.12
C LEU A 338 -6.71 23.55 -2.85
N ASP A 339 -5.43 23.86 -2.67
CA ASP A 339 -4.91 24.40 -1.39
C ASP A 339 -4.05 25.66 -1.54
N GLY A 340 -3.77 26.16 -2.76
CA GLY A 340 -2.77 27.22 -2.95
C GLY A 340 -1.33 26.83 -2.57
N ILE A 341 -1.11 25.58 -2.14
CA ILE A 341 0.17 25.01 -1.73
C ILE A 341 0.72 24.11 -2.85
N ARG A 342 2.04 24.14 -3.09
CA ARG A 342 2.72 23.35 -4.13
C ARG A 342 2.61 21.82 -3.88
N PRO A 343 2.66 21.00 -4.96
CA PRO A 343 2.32 19.58 -4.93
C PRO A 343 3.44 18.74 -4.30
N SER A 344 3.20 18.20 -3.10
CA SER A 344 3.98 17.05 -2.58
C SER A 344 3.24 16.28 -1.47
N ARG A 345 1.96 16.60 -1.28
CA ARG A 345 1.21 16.32 -0.06
C ARG A 345 0.07 15.34 -0.38
N SER A 346 0.05 14.20 0.33
CA SER A 346 -1.04 13.21 0.28
C SER A 346 -2.38 13.90 0.56
N CYS A 347 -3.47 13.56 -0.14
CA CYS A 347 -4.79 14.11 0.19
C CYS A 347 -5.26 13.74 1.61
N LEU A 348 -4.57 12.80 2.27
CA LEU A 348 -4.87 12.34 3.62
C LEU A 348 -4.22 13.20 4.71
N ILE A 349 -3.56 14.31 4.37
CA ILE A 349 -2.82 15.13 5.36
C ILE A 349 -3.72 15.78 6.39
N GLY A 350 -4.84 16.35 5.96
CA GLY A 350 -5.88 16.88 6.83
C GLY A 350 -7.26 16.44 6.36
N PHE A 351 -8.23 16.46 7.26
CA PHE A 351 -9.59 16.05 6.93
C PHE A 351 -10.22 16.94 5.84
N THR A 352 -10.01 18.26 5.89
CA THR A 352 -10.55 19.21 4.90
C THR A 352 -10.07 18.91 3.49
N LEU A 353 -8.76 18.72 3.30
CA LEU A 353 -8.18 18.35 2.00
C LEU A 353 -8.68 16.98 1.53
N PHE A 354 -8.79 16.02 2.44
CA PHE A 354 -9.35 14.71 2.11
C PHE A 354 -10.80 14.84 1.65
N MET A 355 -11.61 15.62 2.35
CA MET A 355 -12.99 15.90 1.98
C MET A 355 -13.09 16.56 0.61
N ARG A 356 -12.26 17.55 0.28
CA ARG A 356 -12.24 18.14 -1.08
C ARG A 356 -12.08 17.05 -2.16
N HIS A 357 -11.19 16.08 -1.96
CA HIS A 357 -11.01 14.95 -2.88
C HIS A 357 -12.22 14.00 -2.92
N VAL A 358 -12.87 13.76 -1.77
CA VAL A 358 -14.15 13.03 -1.72
C VAL A 358 -15.21 13.73 -2.55
N VAL A 359 -15.31 15.06 -2.49
CA VAL A 359 -16.27 15.85 -3.27
C VAL A 359 -16.01 15.71 -4.77
N TYR A 360 -14.75 15.76 -5.23
CA TYR A 360 -14.44 15.47 -6.64
C TYR A 360 -14.88 14.07 -7.05
N TRP A 361 -14.65 13.08 -6.21
CA TRP A 361 -15.09 11.71 -6.47
C TRP A 361 -16.61 11.61 -6.54
N GLU A 362 -17.34 12.33 -5.68
CA GLU A 362 -18.81 12.42 -5.69
C GLU A 362 -19.32 13.11 -6.97
N MET A 363 -18.76 14.26 -7.32
CA MET A 363 -19.11 15.03 -8.52
C MET A 363 -18.86 14.24 -9.81
N ALA A 364 -17.69 13.62 -9.92
CA ALA A 364 -17.30 12.76 -11.02
C ALA A 364 -18.35 11.67 -11.31
N ARG A 365 -18.92 11.08 -10.26
CA ARG A 365 -19.96 10.06 -10.38
C ARG A 365 -21.33 10.62 -10.76
N GLN A 366 -21.65 11.83 -10.31
CA GLN A 366 -22.95 12.45 -10.54
C GLN A 366 -23.06 13.13 -11.92
N ARG A 367 -21.97 13.71 -12.42
CA ARG A 367 -21.97 14.56 -13.62
C ARG A 367 -21.45 13.88 -14.89
N ASP A 368 -20.98 12.63 -14.81
CA ASP A 368 -20.28 11.94 -15.91
C ASP A 368 -19.06 12.74 -16.45
N GLU A 369 -18.44 13.53 -15.58
CA GLU A 369 -17.31 14.42 -15.89
C GLU A 369 -15.96 13.73 -15.59
N ILE A 370 -14.94 14.08 -16.37
CA ILE A 370 -13.59 13.54 -16.23
C ILE A 370 -12.69 14.57 -15.52
N PHE A 371 -12.26 14.27 -14.30
CA PHE A 371 -11.31 15.07 -13.54
C PHE A 371 -9.92 14.41 -13.53
N HIS A 372 -8.96 15.00 -14.24
CA HIS A 372 -7.54 14.64 -14.19
C HIS A 372 -6.84 15.42 -13.08
N ILE A 373 -6.71 14.83 -11.89
CA ILE A 373 -5.92 15.47 -10.82
C ILE A 373 -4.41 15.29 -11.12
N CYS A 374 -3.69 16.37 -11.43
CA CYS A 374 -2.23 16.34 -11.57
C CYS A 374 -1.60 15.93 -10.23
N GLY A 375 -0.94 14.77 -10.18
CA GLY A 375 -0.37 14.22 -8.96
C GLY A 375 -1.13 13.01 -8.40
N LEU A 376 -2.38 12.81 -8.81
CA LEU A 376 -3.20 11.65 -8.47
C LEU A 376 -3.96 11.26 -9.74
N PHE A 377 -3.49 10.29 -10.51
CA PHE A 377 -4.22 9.82 -11.68
C PHE A 377 -5.58 9.25 -11.27
N MET A 378 -6.60 10.10 -11.17
CA MET A 378 -7.99 9.70 -10.99
C MET A 378 -8.57 9.43 -12.39
N TYR A 379 -8.04 8.42 -13.08
CA TYR A 379 -8.79 7.82 -14.18
C TYR A 379 -10.07 7.24 -13.58
N LEU A 380 -11.24 7.74 -14.01
CA LEU A 380 -12.56 7.23 -13.61
C LEU A 380 -12.83 5.76 -13.98
N TYR A 381 -11.83 5.03 -14.50
CA TYR A 381 -11.85 3.58 -14.60
C TYR A 381 -10.67 3.00 -13.81
N CYS A 382 -10.99 2.41 -12.67
CA CYS A 382 -10.06 1.67 -11.82
C CYS A 382 -9.32 0.56 -12.57
N HIS A 383 -8.02 0.73 -12.84
CA HIS A 383 -7.11 -0.33 -13.28
C HIS A 383 -5.64 0.07 -12.95
N PRO A 384 -4.78 -0.79 -12.36
CA PRO A 384 -4.96 -1.59 -11.16
C PRO A 384 -3.76 -1.49 -10.18
N GLN A 385 -4.04 -1.47 -8.88
CA GLN A 385 -3.32 -2.27 -7.86
C GLN A 385 -1.97 -1.78 -7.36
N TYR A 386 -1.88 -1.82 -6.02
CA TYR A 386 -0.69 -1.71 -5.18
C TYR A 386 0.38 -0.66 -5.47
N GLU A 387 0.18 0.25 -6.40
CA GLU A 387 0.94 1.47 -6.49
C GLU A 387 0.00 2.58 -6.90
N ASP A 388 0.03 3.67 -6.14
CA ASP A 388 0.56 4.93 -6.63
C ASP A 388 0.61 5.86 -5.42
N ASN A 389 1.62 6.70 -5.35
CA ASN A 389 1.77 7.81 -4.41
C ASN A 389 2.09 9.00 -5.31
N PRO A 390 1.54 10.21 -5.10
CA PRO A 390 2.00 11.39 -5.81
C PRO A 390 3.54 11.56 -5.76
N ASN A 391 4.19 11.14 -4.67
CA ASN A 391 5.65 11.16 -4.53
C ASN A 391 6.35 9.97 -5.25
N ASN A 392 5.58 9.09 -5.89
CA ASN A 392 6.05 8.02 -6.78
C ASN A 392 5.86 8.34 -8.28
N LEU A 393 5.29 9.49 -8.65
CA LEU A 393 5.24 9.93 -10.06
C LEU A 393 6.64 10.15 -10.68
N LEU A 394 7.68 10.27 -9.85
CA LEU A 394 9.08 10.29 -10.26
C LEU A 394 9.72 8.88 -10.35
N ASN A 395 8.98 7.79 -10.04
CA ASN A 395 9.58 6.51 -9.64
C ASN A 395 9.11 5.27 -10.43
N ARG A 396 8.45 5.38 -11.59
CA ARG A 396 8.15 4.23 -12.45
C ARG A 396 8.23 4.51 -13.95
N PRO A 397 8.57 3.49 -14.76
CA PRO A 397 8.39 3.55 -16.21
C PRO A 397 6.93 3.83 -16.53
N GLU A 398 6.68 4.83 -17.37
CA GLU A 398 5.34 5.09 -17.91
C GLU A 398 5.00 3.96 -18.89
N TYR A 399 4.01 3.13 -18.57
CA TYR A 399 3.48 2.11 -19.48
C TYR A 399 1.99 1.87 -19.23
N THR A 400 1.28 1.48 -20.27
CA THR A 400 -0.12 1.04 -20.18
C THR A 400 -0.20 -0.48 -20.28
N TRP A 401 -1.09 -1.09 -19.51
CA TRP A 401 -1.38 -2.52 -19.58
C TRP A 401 -2.62 -2.77 -20.44
N ASP A 402 -2.45 -2.61 -21.75
CA ASP A 402 -3.50 -2.76 -22.76
C ASP A 402 -2.99 -3.54 -23.99
N SER A 403 -3.77 -3.55 -25.07
CA SER A 403 -3.41 -4.24 -26.32
C SER A 403 -2.14 -3.74 -27.00
N SER A 404 -1.63 -2.56 -26.64
CA SER A 404 -0.36 -2.01 -27.13
C SER A 404 0.86 -2.48 -26.33
N PHE A 405 0.66 -3.15 -25.19
CA PHE A 405 1.75 -3.57 -24.31
C PHE A 405 2.69 -4.58 -25.00
N CYS A 406 4.00 -4.29 -24.95
CA CYS A 406 5.07 -5.16 -25.43
C CYS A 406 6.22 -5.21 -24.42
N LEU A 407 6.72 -6.42 -24.13
CA LEU A 407 7.80 -6.63 -23.14
C LEU A 407 9.09 -5.88 -23.50
N THR A 408 9.46 -5.84 -24.78
CA THR A 408 10.66 -5.11 -25.23
C THR A 408 10.51 -3.61 -25.06
N ALA A 409 9.34 -3.05 -25.36
CA ALA A 409 9.06 -1.64 -25.12
C ALA A 409 9.07 -1.32 -23.63
N PHE A 410 8.49 -2.20 -22.81
CA PHE A 410 8.45 -2.06 -21.37
C PHE A 410 9.84 -2.11 -20.73
N GLY A 411 10.72 -3.02 -21.16
CA GLY A 411 12.13 -3.03 -20.75
C GLY A 411 12.82 -1.70 -21.03
N ARG A 412 12.66 -1.14 -22.25
CA ARG A 412 13.19 0.18 -22.59
C ARG A 412 12.60 1.30 -21.71
N HIS A 413 11.32 1.24 -21.37
CA HIS A 413 10.73 2.22 -20.45
C HIS A 413 11.32 2.13 -19.05
N ILE A 414 11.64 0.92 -18.55
CA ILE A 414 12.34 0.71 -17.27
C ILE A 414 13.71 1.40 -17.32
N ASP A 415 14.48 1.14 -18.37
CA ASP A 415 15.81 1.74 -18.54
C ASP A 415 15.73 3.27 -18.58
N GLN A 416 14.82 3.81 -19.41
CA GLN A 416 14.55 5.26 -19.48
C GLN A 416 14.09 5.87 -18.15
N SER A 417 13.40 5.11 -17.30
CA SER A 417 12.99 5.58 -15.98
C SER A 417 14.18 5.68 -15.04
N ASN A 418 15.09 4.70 -15.06
CA ASN A 418 16.32 4.74 -14.28
C ASN A 418 17.23 5.88 -14.78
N ASP A 419 17.39 6.04 -16.09
CA ASP A 419 18.19 7.12 -16.68
C ASP A 419 17.68 8.51 -16.30
N ARG A 420 16.36 8.72 -16.32
CA ARG A 420 15.73 9.99 -15.91
C ARG A 420 16.07 10.35 -14.46
N GLU A 421 16.08 9.36 -13.57
CA GLU A 421 16.45 9.58 -12.17
C GLU A 421 17.94 9.89 -12.01
N ASN A 422 18.80 9.15 -12.72
CA ASN A 422 20.25 9.40 -12.70
C ASN A 422 20.59 10.79 -13.26
N LEU A 423 19.94 11.21 -14.35
CA LEU A 423 20.07 12.56 -14.90
C LEU A 423 19.61 13.66 -13.94
N ALA A 424 18.61 13.39 -13.09
CA ALA A 424 18.16 14.35 -12.09
C ALA A 424 19.26 14.63 -11.05
N TRP A 425 19.99 13.59 -10.62
CA TRP A 425 21.16 13.73 -9.74
C TRP A 425 22.30 14.52 -10.42
N ILE A 426 22.62 14.23 -11.68
CA ILE A 426 23.63 14.99 -12.45
C ILE A 426 23.25 16.47 -12.55
N ARG A 427 21.98 16.77 -12.82
CA ARG A 427 21.51 18.16 -12.92
C ARG A 427 21.57 18.90 -11.59
N SER A 428 21.38 18.20 -10.47
CA SER A 428 21.56 18.77 -9.14
C SER A 428 23.02 19.11 -8.82
N ASP A 429 23.98 18.37 -9.36
CA ASP A 429 25.41 18.69 -9.27
C ASP A 429 25.73 20.06 -9.89
N ILE A 430 25.17 20.31 -11.08
CA ILE A 430 25.32 21.57 -11.84
C ILE A 430 24.75 22.78 -11.07
N SER A 431 23.72 22.59 -10.23
CA SER A 431 23.09 23.67 -9.43
C SER A 431 23.96 24.20 -8.29
N GLY A 432 25.12 23.59 -8.02
CA GLY A 432 26.10 24.11 -7.08
C GLY A 432 26.04 23.51 -5.68
N ARG A 433 25.12 22.58 -5.41
CA ARG A 433 24.96 21.90 -4.11
C ARG A 433 25.94 20.77 -3.85
N LEU A 434 26.51 20.21 -4.91
CA LEU A 434 27.60 19.25 -4.82
C LEU A 434 28.97 19.92 -5.06
N ARG A 435 29.03 21.27 -5.10
CA ARG A 435 30.31 22.01 -5.16
C ARG A 435 31.08 21.78 -3.86
N GLY A 436 31.86 20.70 -3.86
CA GLY A 436 32.56 20.18 -2.70
C GLY A 436 32.67 18.64 -2.71
N HIS A 437 31.85 17.92 -3.46
CA HIS A 437 31.83 16.44 -3.43
C HIS A 437 32.45 15.76 -4.66
N GLY A 438 33.16 16.52 -5.51
CA GLY A 438 33.73 16.05 -6.77
C GLY A 438 32.72 16.06 -7.94
N VAL A 439 33.23 16.05 -9.17
CA VAL A 439 32.40 15.95 -10.38
C VAL A 439 31.82 14.55 -10.45
N ILE A 440 30.50 14.40 -10.54
CA ILE A 440 29.92 13.08 -10.79
C ILE A 440 30.15 12.72 -12.26
N HIS A 441 31.04 11.76 -12.53
CA HIS A 441 31.22 11.25 -13.89
C HIS A 441 30.02 10.37 -14.28
N GLY A 442 29.46 10.60 -15.47
CA GLY A 442 28.28 9.86 -15.96
C GLY A 442 28.46 8.34 -15.98
N ASP A 443 29.70 7.86 -16.09
CA ASP A 443 30.06 6.44 -16.09
C ASP A 443 29.92 5.78 -14.70
N GLU A 444 30.09 6.54 -13.60
CA GLU A 444 29.96 6.04 -12.21
C GLU A 444 28.49 5.97 -11.76
N LEU A 445 27.63 6.79 -12.35
CA LEU A 445 26.18 6.78 -12.17
C LEU A 445 25.46 5.70 -12.99
N GLY A 446 26.09 5.18 -14.05
CA GLY A 446 25.46 4.29 -15.02
C GLY A 446 24.92 2.99 -14.41
N ASP A 447 25.36 2.63 -13.20
CA ASP A 447 24.94 1.42 -12.51
C ASP A 447 23.75 1.61 -11.53
N ALA A 448 23.34 2.86 -11.26
CA ALA A 448 22.19 3.16 -10.43
C ALA A 448 20.87 2.79 -11.14
N ARG A 449 20.07 1.94 -10.49
CA ARG A 449 18.79 1.44 -10.99
C ARG A 449 17.87 1.07 -9.83
N ARG A 450 16.63 1.56 -9.87
CA ARG A 450 15.62 1.26 -8.84
C ARG A 450 14.65 0.17 -9.23
N ILE A 451 14.54 -0.05 -10.53
CA ILE A 451 13.77 -1.12 -11.12
C ILE A 451 14.70 -1.85 -12.05
N THR A 452 14.74 -3.17 -11.92
CA THR A 452 15.54 -4.05 -12.75
C THR A 452 14.66 -5.15 -13.31
N CYS A 453 15.06 -5.73 -14.43
CA CYS A 453 14.28 -6.77 -15.07
C CYS A 453 15.17 -7.78 -15.79
N ALA A 454 14.71 -9.03 -15.83
CA ALA A 454 15.40 -10.09 -16.55
C ALA A 454 14.38 -11.09 -17.11
N SER A 455 14.76 -11.77 -18.18
CA SER A 455 13.95 -12.85 -18.76
C SER A 455 13.99 -14.15 -17.94
N ARG A 456 14.95 -14.28 -17.01
CA ARG A 456 15.17 -15.45 -16.15
C ARG A 456 15.32 -15.03 -14.68
N MET A 457 14.83 -15.87 -13.77
CA MET A 457 14.90 -15.60 -12.34
C MET A 457 16.34 -15.58 -11.81
N ASP A 458 17.18 -16.52 -12.24
CA ASP A 458 18.59 -16.61 -11.80
C ASP A 458 19.35 -15.33 -12.15
N ALA A 459 19.06 -14.73 -13.30
CA ALA A 459 19.66 -13.47 -13.72
C ALA A 459 19.13 -12.30 -12.87
N LEU A 460 17.81 -12.23 -12.64
CA LEU A 460 17.20 -11.17 -11.84
C LEU A 460 17.72 -11.11 -10.39
N LEU A 461 18.09 -12.26 -9.84
CA LEU A 461 18.59 -12.39 -8.46
C LEU A 461 20.12 -12.37 -8.36
N SER A 462 20.81 -12.22 -9.49
CA SER A 462 22.27 -12.04 -9.54
C SER A 462 22.66 -10.59 -9.23
N GLY A 463 23.93 -10.39 -8.83
CA GLY A 463 24.44 -9.06 -8.49
C GLY A 463 24.36 -8.03 -9.62
N THR A 464 24.31 -8.47 -10.89
CA THR A 464 24.15 -7.55 -12.03
C THR A 464 22.75 -6.96 -12.13
N HIS A 465 21.79 -7.47 -11.37
CA HIS A 465 20.41 -6.97 -11.29
C HIS A 465 20.07 -6.51 -9.87
N ASP A 466 21.07 -6.21 -9.04
CA ASP A 466 20.82 -5.55 -7.76
C ASP A 466 20.26 -4.14 -7.97
N ILE A 467 19.39 -3.74 -7.04
CA ILE A 467 18.86 -2.38 -6.98
C ILE A 467 19.94 -1.49 -6.38
N LYS A 468 20.23 -0.37 -7.04
CA LYS A 468 21.28 0.57 -6.67
C LYS A 468 20.73 1.98 -6.70
N THR A 469 20.74 2.70 -5.58
CA THR A 469 20.18 4.05 -5.47
C THR A 469 21.18 4.97 -4.80
N LEU A 470 21.36 6.18 -5.33
CA LEU A 470 22.19 7.19 -4.69
C LEU A 470 21.51 7.85 -3.49
N LEU A 471 22.30 8.11 -2.45
CA LEU A 471 21.90 8.83 -1.25
C LEU A 471 23.02 9.76 -0.78
N LEU A 472 22.67 10.98 -0.39
CA LEU A 472 23.54 11.85 0.41
C LEU A 472 23.30 11.53 1.89
N LEU A 473 24.35 11.14 2.62
CA LEU A 473 24.27 10.69 4.01
C LEU A 473 25.46 11.23 4.82
N PRO A 474 25.30 11.44 6.14
CA PRO A 474 26.43 11.54 7.06
C PRO A 474 27.28 10.27 7.02
N SER A 475 28.60 10.41 6.92
CA SER A 475 29.52 9.28 6.74
C SER A 475 29.54 8.33 7.94
N ASP A 476 29.38 8.86 9.14
CA ASP A 476 29.23 8.10 10.39
C ASP A 476 27.95 7.26 10.40
N PHE A 477 26.82 7.84 9.95
CA PHE A 477 25.56 7.10 9.79
C PHE A 477 25.69 5.97 8.76
N ALA A 478 26.36 6.21 7.62
CA ALA A 478 26.58 5.18 6.61
C ALA A 478 27.46 4.03 7.15
N ALA A 479 28.51 4.34 7.91
CA ALA A 479 29.35 3.34 8.56
C ALA A 479 28.59 2.53 9.62
N HIS A 480 27.77 3.21 10.44
CA HIS A 480 26.90 2.56 11.42
C HIS A 480 25.88 1.62 10.75
N ALA A 481 25.20 2.07 9.70
CA ALA A 481 24.23 1.27 8.96
C ALA A 481 24.86 0.00 8.37
N ASN A 482 26.06 0.11 7.79
CA ASN A 482 26.81 -1.06 7.30
C ASN A 482 27.19 -2.03 8.43
N THR A 483 27.58 -1.52 9.60
CA THR A 483 27.93 -2.34 10.77
C THR A 483 26.73 -3.14 11.23
N VAL A 484 25.58 -2.48 11.44
CA VAL A 484 24.34 -3.13 11.85
C VAL A 484 23.88 -4.18 10.85
N VAL A 485 23.95 -3.90 9.54
CA VAL A 485 23.60 -4.89 8.51
C VAL A 485 24.54 -6.08 8.56
N ASN A 486 25.85 -5.88 8.70
CA ASN A 486 26.81 -6.99 8.82
C ASN A 486 26.51 -7.87 10.04
N GLU A 487 26.32 -7.27 11.21
CA GLU A 487 25.99 -7.98 12.45
C GLU A 487 24.72 -8.82 12.32
N VAL A 488 23.63 -8.21 11.81
CA VAL A 488 22.37 -8.93 11.58
C VAL A 488 22.56 -10.09 10.61
N MET A 489 23.29 -9.87 9.51
CA MET A 489 23.49 -10.90 8.50
C MET A 489 24.36 -12.05 9.02
N GLU A 490 25.36 -11.77 9.85
CA GLU A 490 26.14 -12.78 10.58
C GLU A 490 25.29 -13.57 11.57
N GLU A 491 24.42 -12.91 12.34
CA GLU A 491 23.46 -13.56 13.24
C GLU A 491 22.50 -14.49 12.49
N LEU A 492 22.12 -14.14 11.26
CA LEU A 492 21.30 -14.96 10.38
C LEU A 492 22.10 -16.05 9.63
N GLY A 493 23.42 -16.12 9.83
CA GLY A 493 24.30 -17.08 9.16
C GLY A 493 24.50 -16.81 7.66
N VAL A 494 24.25 -15.58 7.21
CA VAL A 494 24.35 -15.17 5.80
C VAL A 494 25.54 -14.23 5.62
N ARG A 495 26.52 -14.63 4.82
CA ARG A 495 27.67 -13.76 4.50
C ARG A 495 27.33 -12.84 3.32
N ILE A 496 27.41 -11.53 3.54
CA ILE A 496 27.31 -10.55 2.45
C ILE A 496 28.69 -10.31 1.82
N GLN A 497 28.72 -10.18 0.49
CA GLN A 497 29.97 -10.06 -0.28
C GLN A 497 30.51 -8.62 -0.33
N ALA A 498 29.62 -7.64 -0.18
CA ALA A 498 29.95 -6.22 -0.21
C ALA A 498 29.07 -5.46 0.80
N PRO A 499 29.54 -4.31 1.31
CA PRO A 499 28.72 -3.42 2.14
C PRO A 499 27.47 -2.96 1.39
N MET A 500 26.38 -2.75 2.13
CA MET A 500 25.13 -2.23 1.58
C MET A 500 25.29 -0.80 1.05
N LEU A 501 26.08 0.03 1.75
CA LEU A 501 26.39 1.41 1.37
C LEU A 501 27.88 1.49 0.99
N THR A 502 28.15 1.88 -0.26
CA THR A 502 29.51 2.11 -0.76
C THR A 502 29.67 3.55 -1.22
N PRO A 503 30.80 4.23 -0.99
CA PRO A 503 31.03 5.57 -1.54
C PRO A 503 30.83 5.59 -3.06
N ALA A 504 30.08 6.58 -3.56
CA ALA A 504 29.78 6.73 -4.98
C ALA A 504 30.86 7.54 -5.74
N VAL A 505 31.65 8.35 -5.03
CA VAL A 505 32.76 9.14 -5.58
C VAL A 505 33.99 8.93 -4.69
N LEU A 506 35.17 8.83 -5.30
CA LEU A 506 36.45 8.56 -4.61
C LEU A 506 36.99 9.76 -3.81
N ALA A 507 36.42 10.96 -3.93
CA ALA A 507 36.95 12.19 -3.32
C ALA A 507 35.96 12.80 -2.31
N VAL A 508 36.19 12.53 -1.02
CA VAL A 508 35.60 13.32 0.08
C VAL A 508 36.42 14.62 0.17
N ILE A 509 35.90 15.76 -0.30
CA ILE A 509 36.46 17.03 0.15
C ILE A 509 35.75 17.34 1.47
N ALA A 510 36.53 17.48 2.54
CA ALA A 510 36.03 17.78 3.86
C ALA A 510 35.21 19.09 3.82
N PRO A 511 33.93 19.08 4.22
CA PRO A 511 33.19 20.32 4.44
C PRO A 511 33.85 21.10 5.60
N PRO A 512 33.78 22.44 5.60
CA PRO A 512 34.04 23.19 6.83
C PRO A 512 32.93 22.86 7.82
N ASP A 513 33.33 22.28 8.96
CA ASP A 513 32.53 21.97 10.17
C ASP A 513 31.70 20.66 10.22
N GLY A 514 32.07 19.82 11.20
CA GLY A 514 31.17 19.06 12.07
C GLY A 514 30.57 17.73 11.58
N LEU A 515 30.03 17.66 10.36
CA LEU A 515 29.37 16.47 9.82
C LEU A 515 29.90 16.20 8.40
N GLN A 516 30.76 15.19 8.25
CA GLN A 516 31.27 14.78 6.94
C GLN A 516 30.16 14.07 6.16
N GLU A 517 29.38 14.80 5.37
CA GLU A 517 28.42 14.23 4.42
C GLU A 517 29.13 13.63 3.20
N GLY A 518 28.62 12.50 2.70
CA GLY A 518 29.14 11.80 1.55
C GLY A 518 28.04 11.27 0.63
N LEU A 519 28.36 11.12 -0.66
CA LEU A 519 27.48 10.47 -1.61
C LEU A 519 27.74 8.95 -1.58
N PHE A 520 26.69 8.19 -1.28
CA PHE A 520 26.73 6.73 -1.17
C PHE A 520 25.81 6.07 -2.19
N MET A 521 26.27 4.95 -2.73
CA MET A 521 25.45 3.99 -3.46
C MET A 521 24.84 3.00 -2.46
N TRP A 522 23.51 3.01 -2.36
CA TRP A 522 22.74 2.04 -1.61
C TRP A 522 22.35 0.85 -2.48
N THR A 523 22.90 -0.32 -2.17
CA THR A 523 22.68 -1.56 -2.90
C THR A 523 21.74 -2.49 -2.13
N ILE A 524 20.61 -2.87 -2.73
CA ILE A 524 19.70 -3.88 -2.20
C ILE A 524 19.90 -5.18 -2.98
N THR A 525 20.70 -6.08 -2.40
CA THR A 525 21.00 -7.39 -2.98
C THR A 525 19.82 -8.35 -2.85
N SER A 526 19.89 -9.53 -3.47
CA SER A 526 18.88 -10.59 -3.28
C SER A 526 18.81 -11.09 -1.83
N GLN A 527 19.87 -10.98 -1.04
CA GLN A 527 19.86 -11.31 0.39
C GLN A 527 19.22 -10.24 1.28
N LEU A 528 19.17 -8.98 0.82
CA LEU A 528 18.62 -7.84 1.58
C LEU A 528 17.25 -7.39 1.05
N MET A 529 16.66 -8.11 0.09
CA MET A 529 15.43 -7.69 -0.58
C MET A 529 14.15 -7.92 0.24
N TRP A 530 14.23 -8.77 1.27
CA TRP A 530 13.08 -9.17 2.07
C TRP A 530 12.86 -8.21 3.24
N GLN A 531 11.68 -7.59 3.29
CA GLN A 531 11.23 -6.87 4.47
C GLN A 531 10.85 -7.85 5.60
N GLN A 532 10.96 -7.43 6.86
CA GLN A 532 10.66 -8.22 8.07
C GLN A 532 11.60 -9.41 8.24
N GLN A 533 12.78 -9.36 7.63
CA GLN A 533 13.85 -10.30 7.93
C GLN A 533 14.48 -10.02 9.29
N ASP A 534 14.73 -8.74 9.59
CA ASP A 534 15.14 -8.24 10.90
C ASP A 534 14.67 -6.80 11.06
N ARG A 535 14.20 -6.46 12.27
CA ARG A 535 13.68 -5.13 12.57
C ARG A 535 14.73 -4.01 12.42
N ARG A 536 15.99 -4.27 12.77
CA ARG A 536 17.09 -3.29 12.67
C ARG A 536 17.34 -2.89 11.21
N ILE A 537 17.36 -3.88 10.31
CA ILE A 537 17.52 -3.64 8.86
C ILE A 537 16.33 -2.83 8.33
N ASP A 538 15.11 -3.22 8.71
CA ASP A 538 13.88 -2.54 8.31
C ASP A 538 13.87 -1.05 8.75
N GLU A 539 14.29 -0.75 9.98
CA GLU A 539 14.40 0.61 10.52
C GLU A 539 15.45 1.45 9.77
N LEU A 540 16.60 0.84 9.43
CA LEU A 540 17.62 1.45 8.59
C LEU A 540 17.11 1.73 7.18
N PHE A 541 16.42 0.78 6.55
CA PHE A 541 15.87 0.95 5.20
C PHE A 541 14.87 2.11 5.16
N GLU A 542 14.02 2.24 6.18
CA GLU A 542 13.14 3.40 6.28
C GLU A 542 13.93 4.70 6.48
N ALA A 543 15.02 4.72 7.26
CA ALA A 543 15.91 5.90 7.40
C ALA A 543 16.49 6.31 6.05
N LEU A 544 17.04 5.36 5.31
CA LEU A 544 17.59 5.59 3.97
C LEU A 544 16.53 6.12 3.00
N GLN A 545 15.29 5.61 3.09
CA GLN A 545 14.16 6.13 2.30
C GLN A 545 13.76 7.55 2.72
N ALA A 546 13.87 7.92 4.00
CA ALA A 546 13.62 9.30 4.47
C ALA A 546 14.67 10.26 3.92
N PHE A 547 15.96 9.92 4.04
CA PHE A 547 17.06 10.67 3.39
C PHE A 547 16.80 10.82 1.90
N ARG A 548 16.45 9.72 1.21
CA ARG A 548 16.12 9.77 -0.21
C ARG A 548 15.03 10.78 -0.51
N ARG A 549 13.90 10.75 0.21
CA ARG A 549 12.74 11.64 -0.02
C ARG A 549 13.11 13.12 0.13
N VAL A 550 14.02 13.44 1.04
CA VAL A 550 14.50 14.80 1.29
C VAL A 550 15.55 15.24 0.26
N ASN A 551 16.35 14.30 -0.22
CA ASN A 551 17.45 14.54 -1.15
C ASN A 551 17.05 14.45 -2.62
N VAL A 552 15.80 14.06 -2.96
CA VAL A 552 15.30 14.13 -4.34
C VAL A 552 15.42 15.58 -4.83
N PRO A 553 15.99 15.82 -6.03
CA PRO A 553 16.19 17.15 -6.63
C PRO A 553 14.93 18.02 -6.63
N MET A 554 14.75 18.85 -5.61
CA MET A 554 13.70 19.86 -5.52
C MET A 554 14.30 21.11 -4.85
N GLU A 555 13.93 22.27 -5.40
CA GLU A 555 14.38 23.64 -5.15
C GLU A 555 14.21 24.13 -3.68
N HIS A 556 14.77 23.44 -2.68
CA HIS A 556 14.52 23.72 -1.26
C HIS A 556 15.80 24.04 -0.52
N SER A 557 15.88 25.14 0.25
CA SER A 557 17.02 25.49 1.11
C SER A 557 17.41 24.37 2.09
N GLU A 558 18.67 24.37 2.56
CA GLU A 558 19.21 23.36 3.48
C GLU A 558 18.39 23.25 4.77
N ASP A 559 17.99 24.38 5.37
CA ASP A 559 17.14 24.41 6.58
C ASP A 559 15.78 23.71 6.38
N LEU A 560 15.19 23.87 5.18
CA LEU A 560 13.91 23.22 4.84
C LEU A 560 14.10 21.72 4.64
N GLN A 561 15.27 21.29 4.16
CA GLN A 561 15.62 19.88 4.01
C GLN A 561 15.85 19.22 5.38
N ALA A 562 16.62 19.85 6.27
CA ALA A 562 16.84 19.37 7.63
C ALA A 562 15.51 19.26 8.41
N SER A 563 14.66 20.30 8.34
CA SER A 563 13.34 20.29 8.97
C SER A 563 12.44 19.17 8.42
N ARG A 564 12.48 18.90 7.11
CA ARG A 564 11.74 17.80 6.49
C ARG A 564 12.28 16.43 6.87
N LEU A 565 13.61 16.29 6.98
CA LEU A 565 14.23 15.05 7.43
C LEU A 565 13.80 14.76 8.86
N VAL A 566 13.89 15.76 9.76
CA VAL A 566 13.37 15.64 11.13
C VAL A 566 11.89 15.27 11.09
N GLN A 567 11.05 15.88 10.27
CA GLN A 567 9.63 15.51 10.17
C GLN A 567 9.42 14.06 9.69
N GLU A 568 10.15 13.62 8.67
CA GLU A 568 10.07 12.25 8.12
C GLU A 568 10.60 11.20 9.10
N LEU A 569 11.60 11.54 9.91
CA LEU A 569 12.10 10.70 10.99
C LEU A 569 11.21 10.77 12.23
N SER A 570 10.60 11.91 12.55
CA SER A 570 9.71 12.11 13.71
C SER A 570 8.35 11.44 13.53
N LYS A 571 7.94 11.16 12.27
CA LYS A 571 6.84 10.22 11.98
C LYS A 571 7.09 8.82 12.60
N ARG A 572 8.31 8.53 13.07
CA ARG A 572 8.69 7.31 13.84
C ARG A 572 8.55 7.48 15.35
N GLU A 573 8.83 8.67 15.89
CA GLU A 573 8.74 8.99 17.32
C GLU A 573 7.32 9.25 17.79
N ILE A 574 6.39 9.40 16.84
CA ILE A 574 4.96 9.26 17.10
C ILE A 574 4.68 7.79 17.40
N GLY A 575 5.13 7.35 18.59
CA GLY A 575 4.53 6.25 19.31
C GLY A 575 3.04 6.50 19.42
N VAL A 576 2.29 5.45 19.73
CA VAL A 576 0.82 5.46 19.83
C VAL A 576 0.36 6.63 20.72
N HIS A 577 0.16 7.81 20.11
CA HIS A 577 -0.72 8.83 20.63
C HIS A 577 -2.07 8.13 20.81
N ASP A 578 -2.81 8.54 21.83
CA ASP A 578 -4.21 8.13 21.94
C ASP A 578 -4.85 8.27 20.53
N GLU A 579 -5.39 7.17 20.00
CA GLU A 579 -5.94 7.08 18.64
C GLU A 579 -6.93 8.22 18.37
N PHE A 580 -7.62 8.66 19.42
CA PHE A 580 -8.54 9.78 19.42
C PHE A 580 -7.87 11.16 19.43
N GLU A 581 -6.76 11.33 20.15
CA GLU A 581 -5.98 12.57 20.10
C GLU A 581 -5.31 12.74 18.72
N ALA A 582 -4.78 11.66 18.15
CA ALA A 582 -4.24 11.67 16.79
C ALA A 582 -5.33 12.03 15.76
N PHE A 583 -6.54 11.51 15.93
CA PHE A 583 -7.69 11.89 15.11
C PHE A 583 -8.06 13.37 15.25
N LEU A 584 -8.08 13.89 16.48
CA LEU A 584 -8.33 15.31 16.73
C LEU A 584 -7.30 16.20 16.02
N ARG A 585 -6.01 15.88 16.14
CA ARG A 585 -4.93 16.60 15.44
C ARG A 585 -5.08 16.55 13.92
N TRP A 586 -5.53 15.43 13.36
CA TRP A 586 -5.78 15.30 11.93
C TRP A 586 -6.97 16.14 11.44
N MET A 587 -8.00 16.31 12.27
CA MET A 587 -9.15 17.16 11.98
C MET A 587 -8.79 18.65 11.98
N CYS A 588 -7.84 19.07 12.82
CA CYS A 588 -7.41 20.45 12.96
C CYS A 588 -6.27 20.86 12.00
N GLN A 589 -5.66 19.91 11.29
CA GLN A 589 -4.59 20.24 10.34
C GLN A 589 -5.14 21.07 9.15
N PRO A 590 -4.52 22.22 8.85
CA PRO A 590 -4.95 23.11 7.76
C PRO A 590 -4.76 22.50 6.36
#